data_AF-A0A963TP30-F1
#
_entry.id   AF-A0A963TP30-F1
#
_cell.length_a   1.000
_cell.length_b   1.000
_cell.length_c   1.000
_cell.angle_alpha   90.00
_cell.angle_beta   90.00
_cell.angle_gamma   90.00
#
_symmetry.space_group_name_H-M   'P 1'
#
loop_
_entity.id
_entity.type
_entity.pdbx_description
1 polymer ?
#
loop_
_entity_poly.entity_id
_entity_poly.type
_entity_poly.pdbx_seq_one_letter_code
_entity_poly.pdbx_strand_id
1 'polypeptide(L)'
;TVRRNGLTEKNRTRLRQFSEDKMIGVLLSLPQRLVAKAGRKKPSYRTALLVQTALAIMILTFAPMRIGNLVSLDRQRHFQWARHEGRRILHLVLPASEVKNDIDLEFPLPPDVTDLLDLYMSKYQPLMTGRLTSTLLFPGTKGVPKNQPGFSRAISATIERETGLKMNPHLFRHFAALLFLERHPGSYEDVRRLLGQKRLATTLQNYAGLETAAAVRRFDNVVLEHVRSVPTGRRTKRGRYDS
;
A
#
# COMPACT_ATOMS: atom_id res chain seq x y z
N THR A 1 -3.06 -26.15 -22.35
CA THR A 1 -2.40 -24.88 -21.98
C THR A 1 -2.56 -24.62 -20.51
N VAL A 2 -1.51 -24.85 -19.71
CA VAL A 2 -1.56 -24.61 -18.26
C VAL A 2 -1.71 -23.11 -18.04
N ARG A 3 -2.91 -22.66 -17.61
CA ARG A 3 -3.10 -21.28 -17.16
C ARG A 3 -2.13 -21.06 -16.01
N ARG A 4 -1.17 -20.14 -16.16
CA ARG A 4 -0.36 -19.63 -15.05
C ARG A 4 -1.31 -18.94 -14.08
N ASN A 5 -1.85 -19.72 -13.16
CA ASN A 5 -2.64 -19.24 -12.05
C ASN A 5 -1.61 -18.87 -10.97
N GLY A 6 -1.38 -17.57 -10.75
CA GLY A 6 -0.38 -17.09 -9.80
C GLY A 6 0.12 -15.68 -10.11
N LEU A 7 0.90 -15.11 -9.19
CA LEU A 7 1.50 -13.79 -9.38
C LEU A 7 2.44 -13.82 -10.59
N THR A 8 2.24 -12.90 -11.53
CA THR A 8 3.08 -12.85 -12.74
C THR A 8 4.54 -12.53 -12.36
N GLU A 9 5.50 -13.06 -13.12
CA GLU A 9 6.93 -12.78 -12.89
C GLU A 9 7.23 -11.28 -12.96
N LYS A 10 6.55 -10.55 -13.85
CA LYS A 10 6.62 -9.08 -13.92
C LYS A 10 6.26 -8.41 -12.59
N ASN A 11 5.19 -8.86 -11.93
CA ASN A 11 4.80 -8.30 -10.63
C ASN A 11 5.77 -8.73 -9.54
N ARG A 12 6.22 -10.00 -9.55
CA ARG A 12 7.23 -10.49 -8.60
C ARG A 12 8.53 -9.70 -8.69
N THR A 13 9.08 -9.49 -9.89
CA THR A 13 10.28 -8.68 -10.12
C THR A 13 10.11 -7.25 -9.62
N ARG A 14 8.94 -6.63 -9.83
CA ARG A 14 8.66 -5.31 -9.29
C ARG A 14 8.57 -5.31 -7.77
N LEU A 15 8.09 -6.37 -7.13
CA LEU A 15 8.07 -6.42 -5.66
C LEU A 15 9.47 -6.53 -5.05
N ARG A 16 10.47 -7.06 -5.79
CA ARG A 16 11.85 -7.17 -5.29
C ARG A 16 12.46 -5.82 -4.90
N GLN A 17 11.99 -4.70 -5.47
CA GLN A 17 12.44 -3.36 -5.06
C GLN A 17 12.11 -3.03 -3.59
N PHE A 18 11.21 -3.80 -2.96
CA PHE A 18 10.83 -3.65 -1.55
C PHE A 18 11.51 -4.68 -0.64
N SER A 19 12.63 -5.28 -1.06
CA SER A 19 13.41 -6.18 -0.21
C SER A 19 14.09 -5.49 0.97
N GLU A 20 14.24 -4.17 0.90
CA GLU A 20 14.83 -3.33 1.94
C GLU A 20 13.75 -2.44 2.60
N ASP A 21 13.75 -2.40 3.93
CA ASP A 21 12.86 -1.54 4.72
C ASP A 21 12.94 -0.06 4.33
N LYS A 22 14.12 0.38 3.88
CA LYS A 22 14.32 1.74 3.37
C LYS A 22 13.40 2.05 2.19
N MET A 23 13.26 1.12 1.24
CA MET A 23 12.42 1.33 0.05
C MET A 23 10.93 1.31 0.41
N ILE A 24 10.55 0.49 1.39
CA ILE A 24 9.21 0.51 1.98
C ILE A 24 8.94 1.89 2.60
N GLY A 25 9.85 2.39 3.43
CA GLY A 25 9.74 3.72 4.05
C GLY A 25 9.65 4.86 3.03
N VAL A 26 10.40 4.78 1.92
CA VAL A 26 10.34 5.75 0.82
C VAL A 26 8.95 5.79 0.17
N LEU A 27 8.33 4.64 -0.08
CA LEU A 27 6.97 4.60 -0.63
C LEU A 27 5.93 5.09 0.39
N LEU A 28 6.00 4.62 1.63
CA LEU A 28 5.00 4.91 2.66
C LEU A 28 5.03 6.38 3.14
N SER A 29 6.18 7.04 3.08
CA SER A 29 6.33 8.48 3.39
C SER A 29 6.04 9.41 2.22
N LEU A 30 5.82 8.88 1.02
CA LEU A 30 5.60 9.67 -0.20
C LEU A 30 4.36 10.59 -0.10
N PRO A 31 3.19 10.17 0.43
CA PRO A 31 2.04 11.05 0.57
C PRO A 31 2.38 12.34 1.33
N GLN A 32 3.04 12.23 2.48
CA GLN A 32 3.42 13.37 3.32
C GLN A 32 4.41 14.28 2.59
N ARG A 33 5.39 13.71 1.88
CA ARG A 33 6.33 14.48 1.05
C ARG A 33 5.64 15.27 -0.06
N LEU A 34 4.65 14.66 -0.73
CA LEU A 34 3.86 15.31 -1.78
C LEU A 34 3.02 16.48 -1.23
N VAL A 35 2.39 16.28 -0.07
CA VAL A 35 1.63 17.32 0.63
C VAL A 35 2.53 18.47 1.06
N ALA A 36 3.69 18.18 1.67
CA ALA A 36 4.66 19.20 2.05
C ALA A 36 5.16 19.99 0.82
N LYS A 37 5.45 19.30 -0.30
CA LYS A 37 5.84 19.94 -1.57
C LYS A 37 4.74 20.85 -2.12
N ALA A 38 3.48 20.45 -2.00
CA ALA A 38 2.33 21.27 -2.39
C ALA A 38 2.15 22.49 -1.47
N GLY A 39 2.38 22.34 -0.17
CA GLY A 39 2.26 23.40 0.83
C GLY A 39 3.29 24.52 0.71
N ARG A 40 4.45 24.26 0.09
CA ARG A 40 5.48 25.29 -0.20
C ARG A 40 5.09 26.29 -1.28
N LYS A 41 3.96 26.09 -1.96
CA LYS A 41 3.48 26.93 -3.06
C LYS A 41 2.06 27.40 -2.79
N LYS A 42 1.65 28.50 -3.44
CA LYS A 42 0.25 28.95 -3.40
C LYS A 42 -0.66 27.85 -3.97
N PRO A 43 -1.84 27.60 -3.36
CA PRO A 43 -2.80 26.64 -3.87
C PRO A 43 -3.16 26.93 -5.33
N SER A 44 -3.04 25.91 -6.17
CA SER A 44 -3.26 25.93 -7.62
C SER A 44 -3.65 24.54 -8.12
N TYR A 45 -4.11 24.46 -9.37
CA TYR A 45 -4.41 23.18 -10.02
C TYR A 45 -3.23 22.18 -9.95
N ARG A 46 -1.99 22.67 -10.14
CA ARG A 46 -0.79 21.82 -10.07
C ARG A 46 -0.55 21.25 -8.67
N THR A 47 -0.71 22.07 -7.62
CA THR A 47 -0.60 21.58 -6.23
C THR A 47 -1.74 20.64 -5.87
N ALA A 48 -2.94 20.87 -6.43
CA ALA A 48 -4.08 19.97 -6.22
C ALA A 48 -3.84 18.58 -6.81
N LEU A 49 -3.20 18.48 -7.98
CA LEU A 49 -2.79 17.18 -8.53
C LEU A 49 -1.79 16.43 -7.64
N LEU A 50 -0.88 17.14 -6.96
CA LEU A 50 0.06 16.51 -6.02
C LEU A 50 -0.69 15.94 -4.81
N VAL A 51 -1.56 16.73 -4.20
CA VAL A 51 -2.34 16.30 -3.03
C VAL A 51 -3.34 15.21 -3.39
N GLN A 52 -3.97 15.29 -4.57
CA GLN A 52 -4.83 14.24 -5.09
C GLN A 52 -4.05 12.91 -5.23
N THR A 53 -2.84 12.97 -5.78
CA THR A 53 -2.00 11.79 -5.96
C THR A 53 -1.53 11.24 -4.61
N ALA A 54 -1.20 12.12 -3.66
CA ALA A 54 -0.85 11.75 -2.29
C ALA A 54 -1.98 10.98 -1.62
N LEU A 55 -3.21 11.50 -1.68
CA LEU A 55 -4.40 10.85 -1.14
C LEU A 55 -4.66 9.50 -1.83
N ALA A 56 -4.54 9.42 -3.15
CA ALA A 56 -4.73 8.17 -3.89
C ALA A 56 -3.71 7.09 -3.48
N ILE A 57 -2.43 7.45 -3.33
CA ILE A 57 -1.39 6.54 -2.84
C ILE A 57 -1.73 6.07 -1.44
N MET A 58 -2.11 6.98 -0.56
CA MET A 58 -2.40 6.65 0.84
C MET A 58 -3.63 5.75 0.96
N ILE A 59 -4.71 6.02 0.23
CA ILE A 59 -5.87 5.12 0.15
C ILE A 59 -5.44 3.75 -0.37
N LEU A 60 -4.65 3.65 -1.45
CA LEU A 60 -4.21 2.35 -1.97
C LEU A 60 -3.29 1.57 -1.02
N THR A 61 -2.57 2.26 -0.12
CA THR A 61 -1.75 1.65 0.94
C THR A 61 -2.63 1.03 2.03
N PHE A 62 -3.63 1.78 2.54
CA PHE A 62 -4.45 1.33 3.68
C PHE A 62 -5.70 0.54 3.27
N ALA A 63 -6.19 0.78 2.06
CA ALA A 63 -7.34 0.13 1.45
C ALA A 63 -6.94 -0.34 0.04
N PRO A 64 -6.24 -1.49 -0.09
CA PRO A 64 -5.67 -1.97 -1.35
C PRO A 64 -6.75 -2.44 -2.34
N MET A 65 -7.56 -1.49 -2.83
CA MET A 65 -8.65 -1.71 -3.75
C MET A 65 -8.14 -1.73 -5.21
N ARG A 66 -9.02 -2.10 -6.13
CA ARG A 66 -8.70 -2.02 -7.57
C ARG A 66 -8.79 -0.57 -8.03
N ILE A 67 -8.02 -0.20 -9.04
CA ILE A 67 -8.04 1.17 -9.58
C ILE A 67 -9.42 1.60 -10.09
N GLY A 68 -10.22 0.66 -10.62
CA GLY A 68 -11.61 0.93 -10.99
C GLY A 68 -12.45 1.38 -9.79
N ASN A 69 -12.33 0.67 -8.67
CA ASN A 69 -12.98 1.04 -7.42
C ASN A 69 -12.51 2.41 -6.92
N LEU A 70 -11.19 2.67 -6.97
CA LEU A 70 -10.62 3.94 -6.53
C LEU A 70 -11.18 5.13 -7.31
N VAL A 71 -11.26 5.05 -8.64
CA VAL A 71 -11.78 6.16 -9.46
C VAL A 71 -13.28 6.36 -9.30
N SER A 72 -14.01 5.30 -8.96
CA SER A 72 -15.46 5.32 -8.75
C SER A 72 -15.86 5.63 -7.31
N LEU A 73 -14.91 5.94 -6.40
CA LEU A 73 -15.25 6.30 -5.03
C LEU A 73 -16.17 7.52 -5.02
N ASP A 74 -17.34 7.35 -4.38
CA ASP A 74 -18.39 8.35 -4.25
C ASP A 74 -18.67 8.57 -2.77
N ARG A 75 -18.69 9.84 -2.36
CA ARG A 75 -18.77 10.25 -0.95
C ARG A 75 -20.15 10.04 -0.34
N GLN A 76 -21.20 9.92 -1.14
CA GLN A 76 -22.54 9.63 -0.63
C GLN A 76 -22.81 8.14 -0.56
N ARG A 77 -22.17 7.36 -1.45
CA ARG A 77 -22.42 5.91 -1.55
C ARG A 77 -21.44 5.07 -0.74
N HIS A 78 -20.17 5.45 -0.71
CA HIS A 78 -19.09 4.60 -0.19
C HIS A 78 -18.52 5.05 1.15
N PHE A 79 -18.91 6.23 1.64
CA PHE A 79 -18.38 6.77 2.91
C PHE A 79 -19.39 6.49 4.01
N GLN A 80 -19.02 5.64 4.95
CA GLN A 80 -19.84 5.35 6.12
C GLN A 80 -19.11 5.76 7.38
N TRP A 81 -19.78 6.53 8.23
CA TRP A 81 -19.21 6.98 9.49
C TRP A 81 -19.64 6.05 10.61
N ALA A 82 -18.66 5.45 11.26
CA ALA A 82 -18.86 4.63 12.45
C ALA A 82 -18.31 5.33 13.69
N ARG A 83 -18.67 4.81 14.87
CA ARG A 83 -18.05 5.17 16.15
C ARG A 83 -17.33 3.96 16.72
N HIS A 84 -16.09 4.14 17.12
CA HIS A 84 -15.30 3.15 17.84
C HIS A 84 -14.65 3.84 19.03
N GLU A 85 -14.91 3.35 20.25
CA GLU A 85 -14.37 3.93 21.50
C GLU A 85 -14.58 5.46 21.59
N GLY A 86 -15.77 5.94 21.21
CA GLY A 86 -16.12 7.36 21.24
C GLY A 86 -15.50 8.20 20.11
N ARG A 87 -14.63 7.64 19.28
CA ARG A 87 -14.02 8.32 18.12
C ARG A 87 -14.81 8.03 16.85
N ARG A 88 -14.98 9.04 16.02
CA ARG A 88 -15.62 8.91 14.70
C ARG A 88 -14.58 8.36 13.71
N ILE A 89 -14.88 7.24 13.05
CA ILE A 89 -14.01 6.61 12.05
C ILE A 89 -14.75 6.58 10.72
N LEU A 90 -14.08 6.96 9.64
CA LEU A 90 -14.61 6.83 8.29
C LEU A 90 -14.27 5.43 7.76
N HIS A 91 -15.29 4.72 7.30
CA HIS A 91 -15.17 3.45 6.61
C HIS A 91 -15.39 3.68 5.11
N LEU A 92 -14.49 3.14 4.28
CA LEU A 92 -14.73 2.98 2.85
C LEU A 92 -15.43 1.65 2.64
N VAL A 93 -16.73 1.71 2.31
CA VAL A 93 -17.57 0.54 2.06
C VAL A 93 -17.87 0.45 0.58
N LEU A 94 -17.46 -0.66 -0.05
CA LEU A 94 -17.74 -0.96 -1.44
C LEU A 94 -18.56 -2.24 -1.52
N PRO A 95 -19.81 -2.19 -2.02
CA PRO A 95 -20.68 -3.35 -2.08
C PRO A 95 -20.17 -4.38 -3.10
N ALA A 96 -20.52 -5.64 -2.86
CA ALA A 96 -20.14 -6.80 -3.67
C ALA A 96 -20.39 -6.57 -5.17
N SER A 97 -21.55 -6.01 -5.52
CA SER A 97 -21.97 -5.70 -6.88
C SER A 97 -21.02 -4.75 -7.63
N GLU A 98 -20.23 -3.95 -6.90
CA GLU A 98 -19.32 -2.95 -7.45
C GLU A 98 -17.87 -3.44 -7.48
N VAL A 99 -17.60 -4.66 -7.00
CA VAL A 99 -16.25 -5.21 -6.96
C VAL A 99 -16.14 -6.50 -7.76
N LYS A 100 -15.03 -6.66 -8.48
CA LYS A 100 -14.77 -7.82 -9.37
C LYS A 100 -15.06 -9.19 -8.74
N ASN A 101 -14.82 -9.30 -7.44
CA ASN A 101 -14.91 -10.57 -6.73
C ASN A 101 -16.19 -10.67 -5.93
N ASP A 102 -17.17 -9.79 -6.09
CA ASP A 102 -18.51 -9.96 -5.52
C ASP A 102 -18.46 -10.36 -4.03
N ILE A 103 -17.67 -9.60 -3.28
CA ILE A 103 -17.45 -9.68 -1.84
C ILE A 103 -17.38 -8.25 -1.35
N ASP A 104 -18.21 -7.88 -0.38
CA ASP A 104 -18.16 -6.56 0.24
C ASP A 104 -16.76 -6.24 0.74
N LEU A 105 -16.29 -5.04 0.42
CA LEU A 105 -15.02 -4.52 0.94
C LEU A 105 -15.33 -3.39 1.91
N GLU A 106 -14.77 -3.49 3.10
CA GLU A 106 -14.87 -2.46 4.11
C GLU A 106 -13.49 -2.17 4.68
N PHE A 107 -13.10 -0.90 4.64
CA PHE A 107 -11.80 -0.44 5.14
C PHE A 107 -12.00 0.71 6.12
N PRO A 108 -11.82 0.50 7.43
CA PRO A 108 -11.73 1.61 8.38
C PRO A 108 -10.47 2.42 8.07
N LEU A 109 -10.63 3.72 7.86
CA LEU A 109 -9.53 4.62 7.55
C LEU A 109 -8.87 5.14 8.84
N PRO A 110 -7.53 5.06 8.96
CA PRO A 110 -6.81 5.70 10.04
C PRO A 110 -6.99 7.24 10.03
N PRO A 111 -6.80 7.91 11.18
CA PRO A 111 -6.91 9.37 11.31
C PRO A 111 -6.08 10.15 10.28
N ASP A 112 -4.82 9.77 10.07
CA ASP A 112 -3.95 10.39 9.08
C ASP A 112 -4.54 10.35 7.67
N VAL A 113 -5.30 9.29 7.36
CA VAL A 113 -5.98 9.13 6.07
C VAL A 113 -7.17 10.06 5.93
N THR A 114 -7.98 10.16 6.98
CA THR A 114 -9.10 11.10 7.03
C THR A 114 -8.64 12.55 7.03
N ASP A 115 -7.52 12.89 7.68
CA ASP A 115 -6.99 14.26 7.70
C ASP A 115 -6.54 14.71 6.30
N LEU A 116 -5.84 13.84 5.56
CA LEU A 116 -5.47 14.17 4.17
C LEU A 116 -6.68 14.22 3.24
N LEU A 117 -7.67 13.35 3.49
CA LEU A 117 -8.93 13.35 2.75
C LEU A 117 -9.67 14.68 2.93
N ASP A 118 -9.79 15.16 4.17
CA ASP A 118 -10.43 16.44 4.50
C ASP A 118 -9.66 17.64 3.93
N LEU A 119 -8.32 17.63 4.04
CA LEU A 119 -7.47 18.64 3.41
C LEU A 119 -7.67 18.66 1.89
N TYR A 120 -7.71 17.50 1.26
CA TYR A 120 -7.94 17.39 -0.18
C TYR A 120 -9.31 17.93 -0.56
N MET A 121 -10.39 17.47 0.09
CA MET A 121 -11.76 17.85 -0.26
C MET A 121 -12.05 19.34 -0.01
N SER A 122 -11.58 19.89 1.11
CA SER A 122 -11.85 21.28 1.48
C SER A 122 -11.03 22.30 0.68
N LYS A 123 -9.76 21.99 0.38
CA LYS A 123 -8.81 22.97 -0.16
C LYS A 123 -8.37 22.71 -1.59
N TYR A 124 -8.18 21.46 -1.98
CA TYR A 124 -7.51 21.13 -3.24
C TYR A 124 -8.46 20.63 -4.33
N GLN A 125 -9.48 19.85 -3.98
CA GLN A 125 -10.50 19.39 -4.93
C GLN A 125 -11.23 20.56 -5.62
N PRO A 126 -11.64 21.65 -4.92
CA PRO A 126 -12.33 22.78 -5.55
C PRO A 126 -11.49 23.49 -6.62
N LEU A 127 -10.15 23.48 -6.47
CA LEU A 127 -9.23 24.05 -7.47
C LEU A 127 -9.20 23.25 -8.78
N MET A 128 -9.76 22.04 -8.79
CA MET A 128 -9.83 21.17 -9.95
C MET A 128 -11.22 21.14 -10.58
N THR A 129 -12.26 21.25 -9.77
CA THR A 129 -13.66 21.18 -10.23
C THR A 129 -14.25 22.55 -10.53
N GLY A 130 -13.68 23.63 -10.00
CA GLY A 130 -14.27 24.96 -10.12
C GLY A 130 -15.68 24.97 -9.51
N ARG A 131 -16.68 25.32 -10.33
CA ARG A 131 -18.11 25.37 -9.93
C ARG A 131 -18.85 24.04 -10.04
N LEU A 132 -18.20 22.99 -10.55
CA LEU A 132 -18.84 21.68 -10.72
C LEU A 132 -19.09 21.03 -9.36
N THR A 133 -20.34 20.73 -9.08
CA THR A 133 -20.75 19.86 -7.98
C THR A 133 -20.61 18.39 -8.41
N SER A 134 -19.91 17.58 -7.62
CA SER A 134 -19.75 16.15 -7.90
C SER A 134 -19.58 15.43 -6.58
N THR A 135 -20.29 14.33 -6.34
CA THR A 135 -20.15 13.49 -5.14
C THR A 135 -18.91 12.60 -5.18
N LEU A 136 -18.27 12.47 -6.35
CA LEU A 136 -17.07 11.68 -6.54
C LEU A 136 -15.90 12.21 -5.73
N LEU A 137 -15.10 11.29 -5.19
CA LEU A 137 -13.85 11.63 -4.52
C LEU A 137 -12.82 12.15 -5.52
N PHE A 138 -12.70 11.50 -6.69
CA PHE A 138 -11.77 11.91 -7.74
C PHE A 138 -12.50 12.31 -9.02
N PRO A 139 -13.09 13.52 -9.07
CA PRO A 139 -13.85 13.97 -10.22
C PRO A 139 -12.96 14.13 -11.45
N GLY A 140 -13.44 13.64 -12.59
CA GLY A 140 -12.94 13.92 -13.91
C GLY A 140 -13.49 15.23 -14.47
N THR A 141 -13.35 15.42 -15.77
CA THR A 141 -14.00 16.55 -16.47
C THR A 141 -15.52 16.31 -16.49
N LYS A 142 -16.33 17.38 -16.42
CA LYS A 142 -17.80 17.30 -16.55
C LYS A 142 -18.53 16.40 -15.52
N GLY A 143 -17.95 16.15 -14.34
CA GLY A 143 -18.64 15.43 -13.26
C GLY A 143 -18.65 13.91 -13.37
N VAL A 144 -17.96 13.34 -14.37
CA VAL A 144 -17.78 11.88 -14.47
C VAL A 144 -16.52 11.42 -13.72
N PRO A 145 -16.39 10.13 -13.37
CA PRO A 145 -15.15 9.59 -12.80
C PRO A 145 -13.93 9.87 -13.67
N LYS A 146 -12.76 10.02 -13.03
CA LYS A 146 -11.50 10.11 -13.77
C LYS A 146 -11.30 8.88 -14.65
N ASN A 147 -10.77 9.11 -15.86
CA ASN A 147 -10.35 8.04 -16.75
C ASN A 147 -9.33 7.14 -16.03
N GLN A 148 -9.68 5.87 -15.88
CA GLN A 148 -8.91 4.88 -15.13
C GLN A 148 -7.46 4.73 -15.66
N PRO A 149 -7.21 4.53 -16.96
CA PRO A 149 -5.84 4.51 -17.50
C PRO A 149 -5.04 5.79 -17.22
N GLY A 150 -5.67 6.95 -17.39
CA GLY A 150 -5.05 8.26 -17.16
C GLY A 150 -4.64 8.44 -15.70
N PHE A 151 -5.53 8.12 -14.76
CA PHE A 151 -5.23 8.26 -13.33
C PHE A 151 -4.18 7.25 -12.85
N SER A 152 -4.27 6.01 -13.34
CA SER A 152 -3.25 4.99 -13.10
C SER A 152 -1.85 5.44 -13.54
N ARG A 153 -1.75 6.03 -14.74
CA ARG A 153 -0.49 6.59 -15.26
C ARG A 153 0.00 7.76 -14.41
N ALA A 154 -0.88 8.67 -13.99
CA ALA A 154 -0.52 9.82 -13.16
C ALA A 154 0.04 9.42 -11.80
N ILE A 155 -0.58 8.43 -11.14
CA ILE A 155 -0.09 7.86 -9.88
C ILE A 155 1.29 7.22 -10.11
N SER A 156 1.40 6.33 -11.10
CA SER A 156 2.65 5.60 -11.36
C SER A 156 3.81 6.52 -11.69
N ALA A 157 3.60 7.50 -12.58
CA ALA A 157 4.61 8.46 -12.98
C ALA A 157 5.03 9.38 -11.82
N THR A 158 4.12 9.69 -10.89
CA THR A 158 4.46 10.47 -9.70
C THR A 158 5.30 9.66 -8.73
N ILE A 159 4.97 8.39 -8.50
CA ILE A 159 5.79 7.54 -7.63
C ILE A 159 7.20 7.41 -8.23
N GLU A 160 7.30 7.05 -9.51
CA GLU A 160 8.60 6.89 -10.18
C GLU A 160 9.42 8.18 -10.16
N ARG A 161 8.82 9.34 -10.46
CA ARG A 161 9.53 10.63 -10.45
C ARG A 161 10.04 11.02 -9.06
N GLU A 162 9.30 10.75 -7.99
CA GLU A 162 9.65 11.23 -6.65
C GLU A 162 10.47 10.23 -5.83
N THR A 163 10.55 8.97 -6.28
CA THR A 163 11.18 7.86 -5.53
C THR A 163 12.06 6.93 -6.36
N GLY A 164 11.94 6.92 -7.69
CA GLY A 164 12.55 5.90 -8.56
C GLY A 164 11.82 4.56 -8.57
N LEU A 165 10.77 4.38 -7.76
CA LEU A 165 10.07 3.10 -7.63
C LEU A 165 9.09 2.87 -8.79
N LYS A 166 9.08 1.64 -9.32
CA LYS A 166 8.17 1.21 -10.38
C LYS A 166 6.90 0.64 -9.77
N MET A 167 5.99 1.54 -9.38
CA MET A 167 4.75 1.20 -8.66
C MET A 167 3.51 1.64 -9.44
N ASN A 168 2.62 0.70 -9.74
CA ASN A 168 1.30 1.02 -10.32
C ASN A 168 0.19 0.70 -9.31
N PRO A 169 -1.03 1.24 -9.48
CA PRO A 169 -2.15 1.00 -8.55
C PRO A 169 -2.45 -0.48 -8.26
N HIS A 170 -2.36 -1.35 -9.28
CA HIS A 170 -2.62 -2.77 -9.07
C HIS A 170 -1.55 -3.44 -8.20
N LEU A 171 -0.31 -2.97 -8.27
CA LEU A 171 0.81 -3.51 -7.49
C LEU A 171 0.65 -3.24 -5.98
N PHE A 172 -0.11 -2.22 -5.55
CA PHE A 172 -0.42 -1.97 -4.13
C PHE A 172 -1.10 -3.17 -3.47
N ARG A 173 -1.91 -3.92 -4.22
CA ARG A 173 -2.56 -5.14 -3.71
C ARG A 173 -1.56 -6.24 -3.37
N HIS A 174 -0.55 -6.40 -4.19
CA HIS A 174 0.49 -7.38 -3.95
C HIS A 174 1.51 -6.88 -2.92
N PHE A 175 1.76 -5.58 -2.89
CA PHE A 175 2.58 -4.95 -1.87
C PHE A 175 1.96 -5.08 -0.47
N ALA A 176 0.65 -4.89 -0.32
CA ALA A 176 -0.05 -5.11 0.95
C ALA A 176 0.09 -6.57 1.43
N ALA A 177 -0.05 -7.54 0.53
CA ALA A 177 0.18 -8.96 0.85
C ALA A 177 1.63 -9.23 1.28
N LEU A 178 2.61 -8.69 0.54
CA LEU A 178 4.03 -8.81 0.86
C LEU A 178 4.34 -8.24 2.25
N LEU A 179 3.95 -6.99 2.48
CA LEU A 179 4.22 -6.27 3.73
C LEU A 179 3.60 -6.98 4.95
N PHE A 180 2.38 -7.50 4.80
CA PHE A 180 1.70 -8.22 5.86
C PHE A 180 2.34 -9.58 6.14
N LEU A 181 2.59 -10.40 5.11
CA LEU A 181 3.15 -11.76 5.26
C LEU A 181 4.62 -11.76 5.70
N GLU A 182 5.36 -10.69 5.44
CA GLU A 182 6.72 -10.53 5.94
C GLU A 182 6.77 -10.57 7.49
N ARG A 183 5.79 -9.94 8.14
CA ARG A 183 5.64 -9.88 9.60
C ARG A 183 4.74 -10.96 10.17
N HIS A 184 3.83 -11.50 9.37
CA HIS A 184 2.88 -12.53 9.77
C HIS A 184 2.93 -13.74 8.81
N PRO A 185 4.03 -14.51 8.80
CA PRO A 185 4.18 -15.65 7.90
C PRO A 185 3.02 -16.65 8.06
N GLY A 186 2.49 -17.16 6.94
CA GLY A 186 1.39 -18.11 6.96
C GLY A 186 -0.01 -17.51 7.13
N SER A 187 -0.14 -16.21 7.39
CA SER A 187 -1.43 -15.53 7.64
C SER A 187 -2.20 -15.21 6.34
N TYR A 188 -2.39 -16.23 5.51
CA TYR A 188 -3.00 -16.10 4.18
C TYR A 188 -4.50 -15.80 4.23
N GLU A 189 -5.20 -16.19 5.29
CA GLU A 189 -6.62 -15.90 5.46
C GLU A 189 -6.86 -14.40 5.70
N ASP A 190 -5.99 -13.74 6.47
CA ASP A 190 -6.04 -12.29 6.66
C ASP A 190 -5.80 -11.56 5.35
N VAL A 191 -4.81 -12.00 4.57
CA VAL A 191 -4.56 -11.45 3.22
C VAL A 191 -5.74 -11.70 2.29
N ARG A 192 -6.39 -12.87 2.36
CA ARG A 192 -7.58 -13.19 1.57
C ARG A 192 -8.71 -12.19 1.87
N ARG A 193 -8.97 -11.93 3.16
CA ARG A 193 -9.99 -10.97 3.62
C ARG A 193 -9.63 -9.54 3.24
N LEU A 194 -8.41 -9.09 3.56
CA LEU A 194 -7.90 -7.75 3.23
C LEU A 194 -8.04 -7.42 1.73
N LEU A 195 -7.78 -8.40 0.87
CA LEU A 195 -7.85 -8.22 -0.58
C LEU A 195 -9.23 -8.55 -1.17
N GLY A 196 -10.20 -9.03 -0.40
CA GLY A 196 -11.51 -9.49 -0.88
C GLY A 196 -11.40 -10.59 -1.94
N GLN A 197 -10.58 -11.61 -1.68
CA GLN A 197 -10.45 -12.78 -2.55
C GLN A 197 -11.50 -13.84 -2.18
N LYS A 198 -12.21 -14.39 -3.18
CA LYS A 198 -13.23 -15.43 -2.95
C LYS A 198 -12.66 -16.71 -2.36
N ARG A 199 -11.46 -17.11 -2.76
CA ARG A 199 -10.88 -18.41 -2.43
C ARG A 199 -9.50 -18.26 -1.83
N LEU A 200 -9.25 -18.94 -0.70
CA LEU A 200 -7.93 -19.00 -0.07
C LEU A 200 -6.88 -19.58 -1.02
N ALA A 201 -7.26 -20.59 -1.82
CA ALA A 201 -6.39 -21.17 -2.84
C ALA A 201 -5.80 -20.12 -3.81
N THR A 202 -6.58 -19.11 -4.19
CA THR A 202 -6.08 -18.01 -5.04
C THR A 202 -5.07 -17.14 -4.31
N THR A 203 -5.27 -16.90 -3.01
CA THR A 203 -4.32 -16.14 -2.18
C THR A 203 -3.01 -16.90 -2.02
N LEU A 204 -3.07 -18.19 -1.63
CA LEU A 204 -1.90 -19.07 -1.53
C LEU A 204 -1.12 -19.12 -2.84
N GLN A 205 -1.81 -19.33 -3.95
CA GLN A 205 -1.18 -19.42 -5.27
C GLN A 205 -0.49 -18.12 -5.72
N ASN A 206 -0.98 -16.97 -5.29
CA ASN A 206 -0.36 -15.69 -5.63
C ASN A 206 0.79 -15.31 -4.70
N TYR A 207 0.71 -15.70 -3.43
CA TYR A 207 1.54 -15.09 -2.38
C TYR A 207 2.40 -16.07 -1.59
N ALA A 208 2.13 -17.38 -1.64
CA ALA A 208 3.02 -18.35 -1.02
C ALA A 208 4.43 -18.21 -1.58
N GLY A 209 5.40 -18.06 -0.68
CA GLY A 209 6.81 -17.87 -1.01
C GLY A 209 7.21 -16.42 -1.35
N LEU A 210 6.32 -15.43 -1.22
CA LEU A 210 6.78 -14.02 -1.19
C LEU A 210 7.60 -13.73 0.06
N GLU A 211 7.27 -14.41 1.15
CA GLU A 211 7.93 -14.37 2.45
C GLU A 211 9.21 -15.21 2.52
N THR A 212 9.61 -15.92 1.45
CA THR A 212 10.80 -16.79 1.47
C THR A 212 12.05 -16.01 1.85
N ALA A 213 12.23 -14.79 1.33
CA ALA A 213 13.38 -13.96 1.70
C ALA A 213 13.37 -13.60 3.21
N ALA A 214 12.18 -13.33 3.77
CA ALA A 214 12.02 -13.08 5.19
C ALA A 214 12.24 -14.36 6.03
N ALA A 215 11.83 -15.53 5.51
CA ALA A 215 12.06 -16.82 6.15
C ALA A 215 13.56 -17.16 6.22
N VAL A 216 14.29 -16.93 5.12
CA VAL A 216 15.75 -17.09 5.08
C VAL A 216 16.42 -16.15 6.09
N ARG A 217 16.06 -14.86 6.11
CA ARG A 217 16.61 -13.92 7.10
C ARG A 217 16.38 -14.36 8.56
N ARG A 218 15.19 -14.90 8.86
CA ARG A 218 14.88 -15.44 10.19
C ARG A 218 15.75 -16.65 10.51
N PHE A 219 15.94 -17.55 9.55
CA PHE A 219 16.83 -18.69 9.71
C PHE A 219 18.29 -18.25 9.94
N ASP A 220 18.78 -17.28 9.17
CA ASP A 220 20.12 -16.72 9.33
C ASP A 220 20.32 -16.16 10.76
N ASN A 221 19.33 -15.43 11.28
CA ASN A 221 19.37 -14.93 12.66
C ASN A 221 19.46 -16.06 13.69
N VAL A 222 18.66 -17.11 13.53
CA VAL A 222 18.72 -18.30 14.40
C VAL A 222 20.11 -18.93 14.38
N VAL A 223 20.71 -19.11 13.19
CA VAL A 223 22.06 -19.66 13.05
C VAL A 223 23.11 -18.75 13.70
N LEU A 224 23.04 -17.43 13.47
CA LEU A 224 23.98 -16.46 14.03
C LEU A 224 23.88 -16.36 15.55
N GLU A 225 22.68 -16.48 16.12
CA GLU A 225 22.48 -16.57 17.57
C GLU A 225 23.18 -17.81 18.15
N HIS A 226 23.04 -18.97 17.50
CA HIS A 226 23.74 -20.19 17.92
C HIS A 226 25.27 -20.02 17.83
N VAL A 227 25.79 -19.48 16.74
CA VAL A 227 27.24 -19.24 16.57
C VAL A 227 27.79 -18.32 17.67
N ARG A 228 27.05 -17.27 18.04
CA ARG A 228 27.45 -16.34 19.11
C ARG A 228 27.37 -16.96 20.51
N SER A 229 26.48 -17.93 20.70
CA SER A 229 26.28 -18.60 22.00
C SER A 229 27.35 -19.63 22.36
N VAL A 230 28.13 -20.11 21.37
CA VAL A 230 29.23 -21.07 21.61
C VAL A 230 30.47 -20.32 22.11
N PRO A 231 30.95 -20.57 23.34
CA PRO A 231 32.19 -19.96 23.83
C PRO A 231 33.36 -20.46 22.98
N THR A 232 34.07 -19.55 22.32
CA THR A 232 35.33 -19.86 21.63
C THR A 232 36.45 -20.09 22.66
N GLY A 233 36.42 -21.25 23.31
CA GLY A 233 37.43 -21.68 24.26
C GLY A 233 38.52 -22.53 23.59
N ARG A 234 39.66 -21.91 23.25
CA ARG A 234 41.05 -22.38 23.53
C ARG A 234 42.08 -21.66 22.64
N ARG A 235 42.75 -20.66 23.22
CA ARG A 235 44.19 -20.45 22.99
C ARG A 235 44.90 -20.83 24.29
N THR A 236 45.48 -22.03 24.30
CA THR A 236 46.30 -22.53 25.39
C THR A 236 47.52 -21.63 25.59
N LYS A 237 47.73 -21.18 26.83
CA LYS A 237 48.96 -20.54 27.30
C LYS A 237 50.14 -21.47 27.00
N ARG A 238 51.10 -21.03 26.17
CA ARG A 238 52.46 -21.61 26.16
C ARG A 238 53.11 -21.22 27.48
N GLY A 239 53.44 -22.21 28.30
CA GLY A 239 54.20 -22.04 29.52
C GLY A 239 55.57 -21.44 29.24
N ARG A 240 55.94 -20.44 30.03
CA ARG A 240 57.34 -20.12 30.29
C ARG A 240 57.90 -21.25 31.15
N TYR A 241 58.95 -21.90 30.66
CA TYR A 241 59.90 -22.59 31.53
C TYR A 241 60.98 -21.57 31.88
N ASP A 242 61.11 -21.26 33.17
CA ASP A 242 62.35 -20.75 33.76
C ASP A 242 63.35 -21.91 33.85
N SER A 243 64.53 -21.73 33.29
CA SER A 243 65.82 -22.33 33.69
C SER A 243 66.93 -21.58 32.95
#